data_AF-A0A382YR07-F1
#
_entry.id   AF-A0A382YR07-F1
#
_cell.length_a   1.000
_cell.length_b   1.000
_cell.length_c   1.000
_cell.angle_alpha   90.00
_cell.angle_beta   90.00
_cell.angle_gamma   90.00
#
_symmetry.space_group_name_H-M   'P 1'
#
loop_
_entity.id
_entity.type
_entity.pdbx_description
1 polymer ?
#
loop_
_entity_poly.entity_id
_entity_poly.type
_entity_poly.pdbx_seq_one_letter_code
_entity_poly.pdbx_strand_id
1 'polypeptide(L)'
;MLINELKLAKELIRRPSVTPIDAGAINILTKNLRSLGFKCQMMNFKNIKNLYAKFGKSSPNFCFAGHTDVVPVGDLKSWSVNPFSGTVKNNKLIGRGASDMKGSIACFIAALSQFKKIKPKFKGS
;
A
#
# COMPACT_ATOMS: atom_id res chain seq x y z
N MET A 1 14.97 3.92 7.15
CA MET A 1 15.20 3.09 5.95
C MET A 1 14.40 3.70 4.80
N LEU A 2 14.98 3.84 3.61
CA LEU A 2 14.22 4.29 2.44
C LEU A 2 13.41 3.12 1.89
N ILE A 3 12.14 3.38 1.57
CA ILE A 3 11.24 2.40 0.99
C ILE A 3 11.24 2.60 -0.53
N ASN A 4 11.42 1.51 -1.28
CA ASN A 4 11.31 1.52 -2.74
C ASN A 4 9.86 1.25 -3.14
N GLU A 5 9.24 2.21 -3.83
CA GLU A 5 7.85 2.19 -4.27
C GLU A 5 7.56 1.01 -5.20
N LEU A 6 8.43 0.70 -6.15
CA LEU A 6 8.21 -0.40 -7.09
C LEU A 6 8.23 -1.75 -6.37
N LYS A 7 9.16 -1.95 -5.44
CA LYS A 7 9.25 -3.16 -4.62
C LYS A 7 8.00 -3.33 -3.77
N LEU A 8 7.58 -2.27 -3.07
CA LEU A 8 6.38 -2.31 -2.22
C LEU A 8 5.11 -2.53 -3.05
N ALA A 9 4.97 -1.88 -4.21
CA ALA A 9 3.85 -2.09 -5.12
C ALA A 9 3.76 -3.56 -5.58
N LYS A 10 4.90 -4.16 -5.95
CA LYS A 10 4.97 -5.59 -6.33
C LYS A 10 4.60 -6.51 -5.18
N GLU A 11 5.06 -6.23 -3.96
CA GLU A 11 4.70 -7.01 -2.77
C GLU A 11 3.19 -6.98 -2.47
N LEU A 12 2.56 -5.81 -2.65
CA LEU A 12 1.11 -5.64 -2.50
C LEU A 12 0.33 -6.32 -3.63
N ILE A 13 0.75 -6.18 -4.90
CA ILE A 13 0.10 -6.83 -6.05
C ILE A 13 0.12 -8.35 -5.90
N ARG A 14 1.19 -8.92 -5.33
CA ARG A 14 1.29 -10.35 -5.03
C ARG A 14 0.33 -10.86 -3.96
N ARG A 15 -0.43 -9.98 -3.32
CA ARG A 15 -1.55 -10.37 -2.48
C ARG A 15 -2.81 -10.42 -3.33
N PRO A 16 -3.41 -11.61 -3.55
CA PRO A 16 -4.66 -11.76 -4.30
C PRO A 16 -5.85 -11.30 -3.43
N SER A 17 -5.86 -10.02 -3.09
CA SER A 17 -6.79 -9.38 -2.14
C SER A 17 -8.12 -9.02 -2.79
N VAL A 18 -8.78 -9.99 -3.43
CA VAL A 18 -10.10 -9.73 -4.03
C VAL A 18 -11.11 -9.46 -2.92
N THR A 19 -11.88 -8.36 -3.02
CA THR A 19 -12.84 -7.94 -1.99
C THR A 19 -13.72 -9.12 -1.54
N PRO A 20 -13.91 -9.38 -0.23
CA PRO A 20 -13.42 -8.62 0.96
C PRO A 20 -12.07 -9.12 1.52
N ILE A 21 -11.37 -10.00 0.82
CA ILE A 21 -10.20 -10.71 1.34
C ILE A 21 -8.98 -9.77 1.34
N ASP A 22 -8.39 -9.54 2.51
CA ASP A 22 -7.15 -8.74 2.64
C ASP A 22 -5.91 -9.43 2.06
N ALA A 23 -5.86 -10.78 2.07
CA ALA A 23 -4.74 -11.60 1.61
C ALA A 23 -3.36 -11.18 2.19
N GLY A 24 -3.34 -10.53 3.36
CA GLY A 24 -2.14 -10.06 4.05
C GLY A 24 -1.61 -8.71 3.56
N ALA A 25 -2.32 -7.98 2.71
CA ALA A 25 -1.89 -6.68 2.20
C ALA A 25 -1.73 -5.65 3.33
N ILE A 26 -2.67 -5.58 4.27
CA ILE A 26 -2.61 -4.67 5.42
C ILE A 26 -1.43 -4.99 6.35
N ASN A 27 -1.02 -6.25 6.47
CA ASN A 27 0.16 -6.61 7.26
C ASN A 27 1.45 -6.04 6.65
N ILE A 28 1.56 -6.05 5.31
CA ILE A 28 2.67 -5.43 4.59
C ILE A 28 2.71 -3.92 4.86
N LEU A 29 1.57 -3.24 4.76
CA LEU A 29 1.48 -1.81 5.03
C LEU A 29 1.83 -1.48 6.49
N THR A 30 1.27 -2.24 7.44
CA THR A 30 1.51 -2.06 8.88
C THR A 30 3.00 -2.19 9.21
N LYS A 31 3.69 -3.19 8.66
CA LYS A 31 5.14 -3.37 8.87
C LYS A 31 5.94 -2.17 8.35
N ASN A 32 5.63 -1.70 7.14
CA ASN A 32 6.32 -0.56 6.54
C ASN A 32 6.03 0.75 7.28
N LEU A 33 4.78 1.01 7.68
CA LEU A 33 4.41 2.23 8.41
C LEU A 33 5.01 2.24 9.83
N ARG A 34 5.02 1.09 10.53
CA ARG A 34 5.69 0.97 11.84
C ARG A 34 7.19 1.25 11.75
N SER A 35 7.87 0.79 10.70
CA SER A 35 9.31 1.08 10.52
C SER A 35 9.60 2.56 10.27
N LEU A 36 8.60 3.34 9.86
CA LEU A 36 8.63 4.80 9.75
C LEU A 36 8.17 5.52 11.03
N GLY A 37 7.87 4.79 12.11
CA GLY A 37 7.46 5.32 13.41
C GLY A 37 5.97 5.67 13.52
N PHE A 38 5.12 5.18 12.61
CA PHE A 38 3.67 5.38 12.74
C PHE A 38 3.08 4.44 13.80
N LYS A 39 2.17 4.98 14.62
CA LYS A 39 1.28 4.16 15.45
C LYS A 39 0.19 3.60 14.55
N CYS A 40 0.18 2.28 14.39
CA CYS A 40 -0.79 1.57 13.55
C CYS A 40 -1.87 0.91 14.41
N GLN A 41 -3.12 1.28 14.18
CA GLN A 41 -4.31 0.73 14.81
C GLN A 41 -5.14 -0.02 13.77
N MET A 42 -5.42 -1.29 14.05
CA MET A 42 -6.35 -2.09 13.25
C MET A 42 -7.78 -1.73 13.65
N MET A 43 -8.64 -1.50 12.66
CA MET A 43 -10.05 -1.17 12.84
C MET A 43 -10.88 -2.15 12.02
N ASN A 44 -11.15 -3.33 12.56
CA ASN A 44 -11.87 -4.37 11.83
C ASN A 44 -13.37 -4.20 12.05
N PHE A 45 -14.14 -4.22 10.96
CA PHE A 45 -15.60 -4.16 11.00
C PHE A 45 -16.14 -5.33 10.17
N LYS A 46 -16.86 -6.25 10.83
CA LYS A 46 -17.29 -7.52 10.21
C LYS A 46 -16.08 -8.26 9.60
N ASN A 47 -16.14 -8.58 8.32
CA ASN A 47 -15.08 -9.24 7.55
C ASN A 47 -14.11 -8.27 6.86
N ILE A 48 -14.26 -6.95 7.06
CA ILE A 48 -13.39 -5.94 6.46
C ILE A 48 -12.32 -5.52 7.47
N LYS A 49 -11.05 -5.66 7.07
CA LYS A 49 -9.92 -5.13 7.81
C LYS A 49 -9.64 -3.70 7.37
N ASN A 50 -9.45 -2.80 8.34
CA ASN A 50 -9.00 -1.43 8.07
C ASN A 50 -7.78 -1.12 8.92
N LEU A 51 -6.92 -0.24 8.40
CA LEU A 51 -5.72 0.24 9.09
C LEU A 51 -5.80 1.76 9.23
N TYR A 52 -5.78 2.24 10.46
CA TYR A 52 -5.54 3.64 10.76
C TYR A 52 -4.11 3.80 11.27
N ALA A 53 -3.25 4.44 10.50
CA ALA A 53 -1.86 4.68 10.85
C ALA A 53 -1.62 6.19 11.03
N LYS A 54 -1.13 6.57 12.21
CA LYS A 54 -0.89 7.97 12.58
C LYS A 54 0.55 8.21 13.01
N PHE A 55 1.15 9.29 12.52
CA PHE A 55 2.39 9.85 13.03
C PHE A 55 2.10 11.23 13.62
N GLY A 56 2.81 11.64 14.67
CA GLY A 56 2.55 12.93 15.31
C GLY A 56 1.24 12.98 16.12
N LYS A 57 0.98 14.14 16.72
CA LYS A 57 -0.16 14.37 17.64
C LYS A 57 -0.79 15.76 17.49
N SER A 58 -0.34 16.58 16.55
CA SER A 58 -0.75 18.00 16.42
C SER A 58 -1.27 18.32 15.03
N SER A 59 -1.98 19.45 14.91
CA SER A 59 -2.44 20.00 13.63
C SER A 59 -1.30 20.67 12.84
N PRO A 60 -1.43 20.78 11.50
CA PRO A 60 -2.49 20.24 10.66
C PRO A 60 -2.38 18.71 10.48
N ASN A 61 -3.52 18.04 10.22
CA ASN A 61 -3.54 16.62 9.85
C ASN A 61 -3.55 16.50 8.33
N PHE A 62 -2.60 15.76 7.77
CA PHE A 62 -2.61 15.36 6.36
C PHE A 62 -2.89 13.86 6.26
N CYS A 63 -4.03 13.50 5.66
CA CYS A 63 -4.45 12.11 5.55
C CYS A 63 -4.40 11.61 4.10
N PHE A 64 -3.75 10.47 3.90
CA PHE A 64 -3.88 9.69 2.67
C PHE A 64 -4.82 8.52 2.92
N ALA A 65 -5.86 8.41 2.10
CA ALA A 65 -6.80 7.30 2.14
C ALA A 65 -6.63 6.42 0.89
N GLY A 66 -6.85 5.12 1.05
CA GLY A 66 -6.84 4.18 -0.05
C GLY A 66 -7.33 2.81 0.37
N HIS A 67 -7.40 1.88 -0.58
CA HIS A 67 -7.89 0.52 -0.35
C HIS A 67 -6.92 -0.52 -0.89
N THR A 68 -6.81 -1.66 -0.19
CA THR A 68 -5.89 -2.75 -0.54
C THR A 68 -6.56 -3.87 -1.31
N ASP A 69 -7.88 -3.92 -1.29
CA ASP A 69 -8.66 -4.87 -2.05
C ASP A 69 -8.65 -4.51 -3.53
N VAL A 70 -9.00 -5.49 -4.36
CA VAL A 70 -9.04 -5.36 -5.81
C VAL A 70 -10.26 -6.08 -6.37
N VAL A 71 -10.70 -5.67 -7.56
CA VAL A 71 -11.75 -6.39 -8.28
C VAL A 71 -11.25 -7.76 -8.78
N PRO A 72 -12.17 -8.70 -9.11
CA PRO A 72 -11.81 -9.96 -9.74
C PRO A 72 -10.95 -9.81 -11.00
N VAL A 73 -10.17 -10.84 -11.30
CA VAL A 73 -9.22 -10.83 -12.44
C VAL A 73 -9.88 -11.19 -13.77
N GLY A 74 -11.10 -11.74 -13.76
CA GLY A 74 -11.75 -12.25 -14.96
C GLY A 74 -11.07 -13.52 -15.49
N ASP A 75 -11.12 -13.72 -16.80
CA ASP A 75 -10.47 -14.86 -17.46
C ASP A 75 -8.94 -14.73 -17.44
N LEU A 76 -8.26 -15.71 -16.84
CA LEU A 76 -6.81 -15.75 -16.73
C LEU A 76 -6.11 -15.86 -18.10
N LYS A 77 -6.74 -16.48 -19.11
CA LYS A 77 -6.15 -16.62 -20.45
C LYS A 77 -6.07 -15.29 -21.19
N SER A 78 -6.91 -14.33 -20.83
CA SER A 78 -6.92 -12.98 -21.38
C SER A 78 -5.80 -12.09 -20.84
N TRP A 79 -5.05 -12.54 -19.82
CA TRP A 79 -3.94 -11.78 -19.26
C TRP A 79 -2.61 -12.12 -19.95
N SER A 80 -1.84 -11.09 -20.31
CA SER A 80 -0.49 -11.26 -20.87
C SER A 80 0.56 -11.78 -19.88
N VAL A 81 0.27 -11.68 -18.58
CA VAL A 81 1.09 -12.14 -17.44
C VAL A 81 0.16 -12.51 -16.28
N ASN A 82 0.60 -13.33 -15.33
CA ASN A 82 -0.21 -13.61 -14.14
C ASN A 82 -0.64 -12.29 -13.44
N PRO A 83 -1.93 -12.07 -13.17
CA PRO A 83 -2.44 -10.79 -12.63
C PRO A 83 -1.88 -10.43 -11.26
N PHE A 84 -1.38 -11.39 -10.48
CA PHE A 84 -0.81 -11.17 -9.16
C PHE A 84 0.71 -11.36 -9.12
N SER A 85 1.42 -11.38 -10.26
CA SER A 85 2.89 -11.50 -10.25
C SER A 85 3.61 -10.19 -9.90
N GLY A 86 3.01 -9.04 -10.23
CA GLY A 86 3.67 -7.74 -10.23
C GLY A 86 4.79 -7.68 -11.28
N THR A 87 4.58 -8.24 -12.46
CA THR A 87 5.58 -8.26 -13.53
C THR A 87 5.83 -6.85 -14.05
N VAL A 88 7.10 -6.51 -14.28
CA VAL A 88 7.47 -5.30 -15.04
C VAL A 88 7.82 -5.74 -16.46
N LYS A 89 7.10 -5.22 -17.46
CA LYS A 89 7.33 -5.51 -18.88
C LYS A 89 7.15 -4.23 -19.68
N ASN A 90 8.07 -3.93 -20.59
CA ASN A 90 8.04 -2.72 -21.42
C ASN A 90 7.84 -1.44 -20.59
N ASN A 91 8.60 -1.30 -19.50
CA ASN A 91 8.54 -0.19 -18.53
C ASN A 91 7.18 0.02 -17.85
N LYS A 92 6.29 -0.98 -17.87
CA LYS A 92 5.00 -0.95 -17.18
C LYS A 92 4.95 -2.02 -16.11
N LEU A 93 4.52 -1.63 -14.91
CA LEU A 93 4.13 -2.58 -13.86
C LEU A 93 2.74 -3.11 -14.17
N ILE A 94 2.64 -4.40 -14.46
CA ILE A 94 1.40 -5.08 -14.83
C ILE A 94 0.95 -5.97 -13.68
N GLY A 95 -0.30 -5.80 -13.28
CA GLY A 95 -0.97 -6.64 -12.30
C GLY A 95 -2.29 -6.03 -11.83
N ARG A 96 -3.20 -6.88 -11.36
CA ARG A 96 -4.44 -6.43 -10.71
C ARG A 96 -4.08 -5.63 -9.46
N GLY A 97 -4.55 -4.39 -9.45
CA GLY A 97 -4.25 -3.42 -8.39
C GLY A 97 -3.06 -2.52 -8.64
N ALA A 98 -2.33 -2.67 -9.76
CA ALA A 98 -1.19 -1.82 -10.07
C ALA A 98 -1.58 -0.34 -10.17
N SER A 99 -2.62 -0.04 -10.95
CA SER A 99 -3.17 1.32 -11.04
C SER A 99 -4.19 1.63 -9.94
N ASP A 100 -5.00 0.64 -9.55
CA ASP A 100 -6.14 0.83 -8.64
C ASP A 100 -6.08 -0.11 -7.42
N MET A 101 -5.47 0.30 -6.30
CA MET A 101 -4.64 1.51 -6.15
C MET A 101 -3.33 1.24 -5.39
N LYS A 102 -2.84 0.00 -5.46
CA LYS A 102 -1.64 -0.45 -4.72
C LYS A 102 -0.38 0.29 -5.12
N GLY A 103 -0.27 0.72 -6.38
CA GLY A 103 0.83 1.59 -6.85
C GLY A 103 0.84 2.92 -6.09
N SER A 104 -0.30 3.60 -6.01
CA SER A 104 -0.44 4.87 -5.31
C SER A 104 -0.13 4.76 -3.81
N ILE A 105 -0.58 3.68 -3.15
CA ILE A 105 -0.25 3.39 -1.75
C ILE A 105 1.27 3.25 -1.57
N ALA A 106 1.92 2.49 -2.46
CA ALA A 106 3.36 2.26 -2.39
C ALA A 106 4.17 3.54 -2.60
N CYS A 107 3.78 4.37 -3.58
CA CYS A 107 4.39 5.68 -3.82
C CYS A 107 4.23 6.61 -2.63
N PHE A 108 3.06 6.65 -2.00
CA PHE A 108 2.82 7.48 -0.82
C PHE A 108 3.73 7.10 0.36
N ILE A 109 3.85 5.79 0.65
CA ILE A 109 4.72 5.31 1.74
C ILE A 109 6.20 5.54 1.42
N ALA A 110 6.62 5.37 0.17
CA ALA A 110 7.97 5.71 -0.26
C ALA A 110 8.26 7.20 -0.08
N ALA A 111 7.35 8.07 -0.51
CA ALA A 111 7.44 9.52 -0.32
C ALA A 111 7.52 9.90 1.16
N LEU A 112 6.74 9.28 2.04
CA LEU A 112 6.85 9.47 3.50
C LEU A 112 8.24 9.11 4.02
N SER A 113 8.82 7.99 3.55
CA SER A 113 10.17 7.58 3.97
C SER A 113 11.25 8.59 3.57
N GLN A 114 11.11 9.20 2.37
CA GLN A 114 12.00 10.24 1.87
C GLN A 114 11.78 11.57 2.60
N PHE A 115 10.52 12.00 2.76
CA PHE A 115 10.16 13.23 3.45
C PHE A 115 10.68 13.24 4.89
N LYS A 116 10.56 12.14 5.62
CA LYS A 116 11.11 12.02 6.98
C LYS A 116 12.64 12.09 7.02
N LYS A 117 13.33 11.63 5.97
CA LYS A 117 14.79 11.76 5.86
C LYS A 117 15.20 13.22 5.63
N ILE A 118 14.48 13.94 4.77
CA ILE A 118 14.76 15.34 4.42
C ILE A 118 14.35 16.30 5.55
N LYS A 119 13.21 16.03 6.20
CA LYS A 119 12.62 16.87 7.25
C LYS A 119 12.28 16.04 8.49
N PRO A 120 13.26 15.61 9.29
CA PRO A 120 13.04 14.71 10.43
C PRO A 120 12.20 15.33 11.57
N LYS A 121 12.19 16.66 11.68
CA LYS A 121 11.45 17.44 12.70
C LYS A 121 10.35 18.29 12.08
N PHE A 122 9.41 17.68 11.37
CA PHE A 122 8.21 18.38 10.88
C PHE A 122 7.14 18.47 11.97
N LYS A 123 6.32 19.53 11.91
CA LYS A 123 5.12 19.71 12.74
C LYS A 123 3.91 19.09 12.03
N GLY A 124 2.88 18.72 12.80
CA GLY A 124 1.63 18.19 12.28
C GLY A 124 1.48 16.69 12.50
N SER A 125 0.52 16.10 11.80
CA SER A 125 0.16 14.69 11.87
C SER A 125 -0.16 14.10 10.50
#